data_AF-A0AAN8QKA7-F1
#
_entry.id   AF-A0AAN8QKA7-F1
#
_cell.length_a   1.000
_cell.length_b   1.000
_cell.length_c   1.000
_cell.angle_alpha   90.00
_cell.angle_beta   90.00
_cell.angle_gamma   90.00
#
_symmetry.space_group_name_H-M   'P 1'
#
loop_
_entity.id
_entity.type
_entity.pdbx_description
1 polymer ?
#
loop_
_entity_poly.entity_id
_entity_poly.type
_entity_poly.pdbx_seq_one_letter_code
_entity_poly.pdbx_strand_id
1 'polypeptide(L)'
;PVSALKELGVLVFGIGTRSSDSRELQKISYDPSYALSVSEFTDLPNIQQQLLSAMSTAVIQVTTMTPTLKPAILVESQAPRRDVVFLLDGSDGTRSGFPAMRDFVQRVVETLSVDENKDRVAVVQYSRDPSAQFYLNTYTTKGEILNTVRGLRHKGGRPLNTGAALQYVRDNVFTASSGSRRLESV
;
A
#
# COMPACT_ATOMS: atom_id res chain seq x y z
N PRO A 1 1.53 4.92 16.12
CA PRO A 1 0.86 4.08 15.10
C PRO A 1 1.80 3.49 14.05
N VAL A 2 2.60 4.31 13.34
CA VAL A 2 3.43 3.83 12.23
C VAL A 2 4.63 2.97 12.64
N SER A 3 5.28 3.26 13.77
CA SER A 3 6.44 2.49 14.25
C SER A 3 6.11 1.00 14.39
N ALA A 4 4.91 0.71 14.89
CA ALA A 4 4.41 -0.64 14.98
C ALA A 4 4.24 -1.35 13.62
N LEU A 5 3.82 -0.64 12.56
CA LEU A 5 3.77 -1.24 11.22
C LEU A 5 5.18 -1.60 10.75
N LYS A 6 6.15 -0.72 10.99
CA LYS A 6 7.56 -0.96 10.64
C LYS A 6 8.14 -2.16 11.41
N GLU A 7 7.86 -2.27 12.71
CA GLU A 7 8.24 -3.42 13.54
C GLU A 7 7.62 -4.75 13.05
N LEU A 8 6.45 -4.69 12.43
CA LEU A 8 5.81 -5.84 11.78
C LEU A 8 6.40 -6.18 10.40
N GLY A 9 7.46 -5.48 9.97
CA GLY A 9 8.08 -5.67 8.66
C GLY A 9 7.29 -5.04 7.50
N VAL A 10 6.32 -4.16 7.80
CA VAL A 10 5.55 -3.47 6.76
C VAL A 10 6.36 -2.29 6.22
N LEU A 11 6.60 -2.34 4.91
CA LEU A 11 7.22 -1.24 4.16
C LEU A 11 6.17 -0.19 3.83
N VAL A 12 6.35 1.02 4.35
CA VAL A 12 5.45 2.16 4.13
C VAL A 12 6.09 3.12 3.13
N PHE A 13 5.35 3.45 2.08
CA PHE A 13 5.71 4.46 1.08
C PHE A 13 4.72 5.63 1.19
N GLY A 14 5.23 6.82 1.49
CA GLY A 14 4.41 8.03 1.58
C GLY A 14 4.40 8.75 0.24
N ILE A 15 3.22 9.12 -0.28
CA ILE A 15 3.10 9.92 -1.50
C ILE A 15 2.24 11.14 -1.16
N GLY A 16 2.82 12.33 -1.32
CA GLY A 16 2.17 13.61 -1.02
C GLY A 16 2.15 14.56 -2.21
N THR A 17 1.25 15.53 -2.16
CA THR A 17 1.26 16.71 -3.03
C THR A 17 1.98 17.87 -2.36
N ARG A 18 2.10 19.02 -3.03
CA ARG A 18 2.63 20.27 -2.47
C ARG A 18 1.93 20.75 -1.18
N SER A 19 0.68 20.34 -0.95
CA SER A 19 -0.09 20.70 0.24
C SER A 19 0.11 19.73 1.42
N SER A 20 0.84 18.63 1.20
CA SER A 20 1.15 17.64 2.23
C SER A 20 2.38 18.05 3.06
N ASP A 21 2.40 17.69 4.35
CA ASP A 21 3.61 17.86 5.17
C ASP A 21 4.65 16.79 4.80
N SER A 22 5.68 17.20 4.07
CA SER A 22 6.76 16.30 3.64
C SER A 22 7.56 15.71 4.80
N ARG A 23 7.69 16.42 5.93
CA ARG A 23 8.38 15.92 7.12
C ARG A 23 7.55 14.86 7.81
N GLU A 24 6.23 15.02 7.84
CA GLU A 24 5.32 13.99 8.35
C GLU A 24 5.39 12.73 7.48
N LEU A 25 5.34 12.89 6.14
CA LEU A 25 5.46 11.76 5.21
C LEU A 25 6.79 11.02 5.36
N GLN A 26 7.91 11.73 5.50
CA GLN A 26 9.22 11.10 5.75
C GLN A 26 9.26 10.30 7.05
N LYS A 27 8.60 10.77 8.12
CA LYS A 27 8.51 10.04 9.39
C LYS A 27 7.66 8.77 9.27
N ILE A 28 6.58 8.85 8.50
CA ILE A 28 5.64 7.74 8.27
C ILE A 28 6.27 6.68 7.36
N SER A 29 6.94 7.09 6.28
CA SER A 29 7.64 6.18 5.35
C SER A 29 8.66 5.30 6.07
N TYR A 30 8.84 4.05 5.62
CA TYR A 30 9.78 3.10 6.21
C TYR A 30 11.20 3.67 6.26
N ASP A 31 11.67 4.15 5.10
CA ASP A 31 12.86 4.98 4.94
C ASP A 31 12.44 6.39 4.48
N PRO A 32 13.10 7.49 4.92
CA PRO A 32 12.76 8.84 4.48
C PRO A 32 12.78 9.02 2.95
N SER A 33 13.63 8.28 2.22
CA SER A 33 13.70 8.32 0.74
C SER A 33 12.47 7.71 0.06
N TYR A 34 11.63 6.98 0.80
CA TYR A 34 10.37 6.42 0.29
C TYR A 34 9.20 7.41 0.43
N ALA A 35 9.44 8.63 0.94
CA ALA A 35 8.50 9.73 0.84
C ALA A 35 8.65 10.42 -0.54
N LEU A 36 7.72 10.11 -1.44
CA LEU A 36 7.64 10.69 -2.78
C LEU A 36 6.72 11.92 -2.77
N SER A 37 7.06 12.91 -3.59
CA SER A 37 6.26 14.12 -3.73
C SER A 37 5.95 14.37 -5.19
N VAL A 38 4.72 14.82 -5.44
CA VAL A 38 4.26 15.37 -6.71
C VAL A 38 3.73 16.79 -6.50
N SER A 39 3.57 17.58 -7.56
CA SER A 39 2.96 18.90 -7.41
C SER A 39 1.46 18.77 -7.14
N GLU A 40 0.79 17.97 -7.99
CA GLU A 40 -0.63 17.64 -7.87
C GLU A 40 -0.86 16.13 -8.09
N PHE A 41 -2.02 15.62 -7.68
CA PHE A 41 -2.35 14.20 -7.89
C PHE A 41 -2.39 13.80 -9.37
N THR A 42 -2.61 14.73 -10.29
CA THR A 42 -2.53 14.48 -11.73
C THR A 42 -1.13 14.11 -12.20
N ASP A 43 -0.09 14.43 -11.42
CA ASP A 43 1.30 14.12 -11.73
C ASP A 43 1.77 12.77 -11.16
N LEU A 44 0.89 12.03 -10.48
CA LEU A 44 1.16 10.68 -9.98
C LEU A 44 1.77 9.72 -11.03
N PRO A 45 1.43 9.77 -12.34
CA PRO A 45 2.11 8.95 -13.35
C PRO A 45 3.64 9.15 -13.39
N ASN A 46 4.14 10.34 -13.05
CA ASN A 46 5.56 10.68 -13.14
C ASN A 46 6.42 9.93 -12.12
N ILE A 47 5.83 9.55 -10.98
CA ILE A 47 6.54 8.82 -9.91
C ILE A 47 6.32 7.31 -9.96
N GLN A 48 5.53 6.79 -10.91
CA GLN A 48 5.16 5.38 -10.95
C GLN A 48 6.40 4.47 -11.00
N GLN A 49 7.34 4.75 -11.91
CA GLN A 49 8.57 3.96 -12.04
C GLN A 49 9.47 4.06 -10.80
N GLN A 50 9.51 5.24 -10.17
CA GLN A 50 10.26 5.45 -8.94
C GLN A 50 9.67 4.60 -7.79
N LEU A 51 8.34 4.58 -7.64
CA LEU A 51 7.67 3.74 -6.65
C LEU A 51 7.96 2.25 -6.89
N LEU A 52 7.79 1.77 -8.12
CA LEU A 52 8.01 0.36 -8.47
C LEU A 52 9.46 -0.08 -8.23
N SER A 53 10.42 0.81 -8.54
CA SER A 53 11.84 0.58 -8.26
C SER A 53 12.10 0.50 -6.77
N ALA A 54 11.58 1.45 -5.98
CA ALA A 54 11.74 1.47 -4.53
C ALA A 54 11.11 0.23 -3.86
N MET A 55 9.93 -0.20 -4.32
CA MET A 55 9.29 -1.45 -3.87
C MET A 55 10.18 -2.67 -4.15
N SER A 56 10.82 -2.73 -5.32
CA SER A 56 11.69 -3.86 -5.69
C SER A 56 12.98 -3.89 -4.87
N THR A 57 13.63 -2.73 -4.68
CA THR A 57 14.84 -2.61 -3.85
C THR A 57 14.56 -2.94 -2.38
N ALA A 58 13.44 -2.44 -1.83
CA ALA A 58 13.10 -2.66 -0.43
C ALA A 58 12.86 -4.14 -0.12
N VAL A 59 12.24 -4.90 -1.02
CA VAL A 59 12.04 -6.35 -0.86
C VAL A 59 13.38 -7.09 -0.80
N ILE A 60 14.36 -6.70 -1.61
CA ILE A 60 15.71 -7.29 -1.60
C ILE A 60 16.44 -6.98 -0.29
N GLN A 61 16.37 -5.74 0.20
CA GLN A 61 17.04 -5.36 1.45
C GLN A 61 16.47 -6.09 2.67
N VAL A 62 15.15 -6.26 2.74
CA VAL A 62 14.53 -7.01 3.84
C VAL A 62 14.93 -8.48 3.81
N THR A 63 15.01 -9.10 2.63
CA THR A 63 15.41 -10.53 2.52
C THR A 63 16.88 -10.78 2.81
N THR A 64 17.78 -9.83 2.55
CA THR A 64 19.22 -9.99 2.85
C THR A 64 19.60 -9.70 4.30
N MET A 65 18.73 -9.04 5.07
CA MET A 65 18.99 -8.69 6.48
C MET A 65 18.46 -9.71 7.50
N THR A 66 17.70 -10.72 7.09
CA THR A 66 17.31 -11.87 7.91
C THR A 66 18.15 -13.11 7.58
N PRO A 67 19.21 -13.43 8.35
CA PRO A 67 20.03 -14.60 8.13
C PRO A 67 19.36 -15.85 8.72
N THR A 68 18.34 -16.38 8.06
CA THR A 68 17.89 -17.76 8.32
C THR A 68 18.53 -18.68 7.29
N LEU A 69 19.55 -19.40 7.75
CA LEU A 69 20.25 -20.48 7.05
C LEU A 69 19.27 -21.57 6.59
N LYS A 70 18.85 -21.55 5.32
CA LYS A 70 18.48 -22.77 4.59
C LYS A 70 19.04 -22.68 3.17
N PRO A 71 19.78 -23.68 2.68
CA PRO A 71 20.21 -23.72 1.29
C PRO A 71 18.97 -23.74 0.41
N ALA A 72 18.85 -22.75 -0.47
CA ALA A 72 17.82 -22.72 -1.49
C ALA A 72 18.06 -23.90 -2.45
N ILE A 73 17.34 -25.00 -2.24
CA ILE A 73 17.03 -25.89 -3.36
C ILE A 73 16.32 -25.01 -4.39
N LEU A 74 16.84 -25.05 -5.62
CA LEU A 74 16.32 -24.34 -6.79
C LEU A 74 14.88 -24.79 -7.09
N VAL A 75 13.93 -24.31 -6.29
CA VAL A 75 12.51 -24.33 -6.61
C VAL A 75 12.29 -23.12 -7.48
N GLU A 76 12.07 -23.39 -8.77
CA GLU A 76 11.47 -22.54 -9.79
C GLU A 76 10.96 -21.20 -9.22
N SER A 77 11.61 -20.09 -9.58
CA SER A 77 11.46 -18.77 -8.98
C SER A 77 10.00 -18.32 -8.86
N GLN A 78 9.34 -18.68 -7.75
CA GLN A 78 8.05 -18.12 -7.39
C GLN A 78 8.31 -16.65 -7.08
N ALA A 79 7.73 -15.75 -7.88
CA ALA A 79 7.77 -14.32 -7.59
C ALA A 79 7.33 -14.09 -6.13
N PRO A 80 7.97 -13.15 -5.40
CA PRO A 80 7.66 -12.93 -3.99
C PRO A 80 6.17 -12.65 -3.79
N ARG A 81 5.55 -13.36 -2.84
CA ARG A 81 4.16 -13.15 -2.43
C ARG A 81 4.08 -11.87 -1.62
N ARG A 82 3.35 -10.87 -2.10
CA ARG A 82 3.22 -9.57 -1.40
C ARG A 82 1.78 -9.33 -0.96
N ASP A 83 1.63 -8.76 0.22
CA ASP A 83 0.38 -8.18 0.70
C ASP A 83 0.48 -6.65 0.54
N VAL A 84 -0.25 -6.08 -0.41
CA VAL A 84 -0.19 -4.65 -0.78
C VAL A 84 -1.45 -3.94 -0.30
N VAL A 85 -1.28 -2.88 0.49
CA VAL A 85 -2.41 -2.09 1.01
C VAL A 85 -2.31 -0.66 0.49
N PHE A 86 -3.34 -0.21 -0.22
CA PHE A 86 -3.47 1.20 -0.60
C PHE A 86 -4.30 1.92 0.47
N LEU A 87 -3.66 2.88 1.16
CA LEU A 87 -4.31 3.74 2.13
C LEU A 87 -4.53 5.13 1.53
N LEU A 88 -5.77 5.43 1.14
CA LEU A 88 -6.13 6.60 0.33
C LEU A 88 -6.74 7.71 1.19
N ASP A 89 -6.19 8.92 1.10
CA ASP A 89 -6.82 10.12 1.67
C ASP A 89 -8.11 10.41 0.90
N GLY A 90 -9.24 10.12 1.53
CA GLY A 90 -10.59 10.38 1.04
C GLY A 90 -11.22 11.62 1.67
N SER A 91 -10.45 12.52 2.30
CA SER A 91 -10.96 13.76 2.87
C SER A 91 -11.45 14.73 1.79
N ASP A 92 -12.28 15.69 2.16
CA ASP A 92 -12.81 16.67 1.18
C ASP A 92 -11.71 17.47 0.46
N GLY A 93 -10.50 17.56 1.02
CA GLY A 93 -9.36 18.22 0.39
C GLY A 93 -8.85 17.51 -0.87
N THR A 94 -9.10 16.21 -1.02
CA THR A 94 -8.61 15.41 -2.15
C THR A 94 -9.66 15.14 -3.22
N ARG A 95 -10.87 15.71 -3.09
CA ARG A 95 -12.04 15.39 -3.95
C ARG A 95 -11.76 15.59 -5.44
N SER A 96 -11.09 16.67 -5.82
CA SER A 96 -10.73 16.96 -7.21
C SER A 96 -9.63 16.04 -7.74
N GLY A 97 -8.69 15.63 -6.89
CA GLY A 97 -7.57 14.74 -7.24
C GLY A 97 -7.90 13.24 -7.16
N PHE A 98 -9.05 12.87 -6.56
CA PHE A 98 -9.41 11.47 -6.35
C PHE A 98 -9.47 10.62 -7.62
N PRO A 99 -9.97 11.12 -8.78
CA PRO A 99 -9.88 10.37 -10.03
C PRO A 99 -8.44 9.98 -10.38
N ALA A 100 -7.48 10.89 -10.21
CA ALA A 100 -6.07 10.62 -10.49
C ALA A 100 -5.45 9.63 -9.48
N MET A 101 -5.82 9.71 -8.19
CA MET A 101 -5.42 8.71 -7.20
C MET A 101 -5.96 7.32 -7.55
N ARG A 102 -7.23 7.22 -7.95
CA ARG A 102 -7.85 5.96 -8.38
C ARG A 102 -7.15 5.38 -9.61
N ASP A 103 -6.82 6.21 -10.59
CA ASP A 103 -6.11 5.78 -11.79
C ASP A 103 -4.68 5.33 -11.48
N PHE A 104 -4.01 5.99 -10.52
CA PHE A 104 -2.71 5.55 -10.04
C PHE A 104 -2.76 4.18 -9.37
N VAL A 105 -3.76 3.92 -8.51
CA VAL A 105 -3.96 2.59 -7.91
C VAL A 105 -4.17 1.53 -9.00
N GLN A 106 -4.98 1.80 -10.02
CA GLN A 106 -5.17 0.88 -11.16
C GLN A 106 -3.83 0.55 -11.84
N ARG A 107 -3.04 1.57 -12.19
CA ARG A 107 -1.73 1.37 -12.85
C ARG A 107 -0.76 0.56 -12.00
N VAL A 108 -0.73 0.77 -10.69
CA VAL A 108 0.11 -0.05 -9.81
C VAL A 108 -0.40 -1.49 -9.76
N VAL A 109 -1.71 -1.72 -9.59
CA VAL A 109 -2.32 -3.06 -9.60
C VAL A 109 -2.07 -3.81 -10.91
N GLU A 110 -2.05 -3.12 -12.05
CA GLU A 110 -1.72 -3.71 -13.35
C GLU A 110 -0.33 -4.36 -13.36
N THR A 111 0.63 -3.81 -12.63
CA THR A 111 2.00 -4.35 -12.50
C THR A 111 2.14 -5.50 -11.50
N LEU A 112 1.16 -5.67 -10.60
CA LEU A 112 1.18 -6.76 -9.62
C LEU A 112 0.80 -8.09 -10.27
N SER A 113 1.34 -9.20 -9.75
CA SER A 113 0.92 -10.54 -10.14
C SER A 113 -0.14 -11.02 -9.16
N VAL A 114 -1.41 -10.67 -9.38
CA VAL A 114 -2.52 -11.07 -8.50
C VAL A 114 -3.08 -12.43 -8.91
N ASP A 115 -3.14 -13.34 -7.95
CA ASP A 115 -3.68 -14.70 -8.07
C ASP A 115 -3.85 -15.30 -6.65
N GLU A 116 -4.51 -16.46 -6.52
CA GLU A 116 -4.85 -17.10 -5.22
C GLU A 116 -3.63 -17.27 -4.29
N ASN A 117 -2.46 -17.52 -4.88
CA ASN A 117 -1.19 -17.72 -4.19
C ASN A 117 -0.10 -16.68 -4.52
N LYS A 118 -0.46 -15.52 -5.10
CA LYS A 118 0.49 -14.47 -5.49
C LYS A 118 0.24 -13.16 -4.75
N ASP A 119 0.31 -12.00 -5.38
CA ASP A 119 0.08 -10.71 -4.73
C ASP A 119 -1.39 -10.57 -4.29
N ARG A 120 -1.61 -10.07 -3.07
CA ARG A 120 -2.93 -9.71 -2.54
C ARG A 120 -3.02 -8.20 -2.39
N VAL A 121 -4.21 -7.63 -2.62
CA VAL A 121 -4.43 -6.18 -2.55
C VAL A 121 -5.58 -5.86 -1.63
N ALA A 122 -5.41 -4.85 -0.79
CA ALA A 122 -6.49 -4.21 -0.04
C ALA A 122 -6.52 -2.71 -0.34
N VAL A 123 -7.70 -2.10 -0.25
CA VAL A 123 -7.88 -0.65 -0.38
C VAL A 123 -8.67 -0.13 0.81
N VAL A 124 -8.13 0.88 1.48
CA VAL A 124 -8.78 1.59 2.59
C VAL A 124 -8.83 3.07 2.23
N GLN A 125 -10.00 3.69 2.35
CA GLN A 125 -10.12 5.16 2.31
C GLN A 125 -10.20 5.70 3.74
N TYR A 126 -9.59 6.84 4.02
CA TYR A 126 -9.69 7.49 5.33
C TYR A 126 -9.94 8.99 5.23
N SER A 127 -10.63 9.52 6.22
CA SER A 127 -10.70 10.95 6.49
C SER A 127 -10.65 11.11 8.01
N ARG A 128 -11.80 11.32 8.66
CA ARG A 128 -11.92 11.24 10.13
C ARG A 128 -11.73 9.80 10.60
N ASP A 129 -12.43 8.89 9.94
CA ASP A 129 -12.45 7.47 10.24
C ASP A 129 -12.01 6.67 9.01
N PRO A 130 -11.25 5.57 9.16
CA PRO A 130 -10.90 4.67 8.07
C PRO A 130 -12.10 3.80 7.65
N SER A 131 -12.11 3.40 6.38
CA SER A 131 -13.14 2.53 5.81
C SER A 131 -12.50 1.63 4.75
N ALA A 132 -12.43 0.33 5.06
CA ALA A 132 -12.05 -0.68 4.08
C ALA A 132 -13.04 -0.68 2.92
N GLN A 133 -12.51 -0.58 1.71
CA GLN A 133 -13.26 -0.80 0.47
C GLN A 133 -13.27 -2.29 0.14
N PHE A 134 -12.15 -2.96 0.38
CA PHE A 134 -12.00 -4.42 0.39
C PHE A 134 -10.69 -4.82 1.09
N TYR A 135 -10.63 -6.07 1.57
CA TYR A 135 -9.49 -6.66 2.29
C TYR A 135 -8.66 -7.58 1.38
N LEU A 136 -7.52 -8.08 1.90
CA LEU A 136 -6.55 -8.86 1.14
C LEU A 136 -7.10 -10.20 0.63
N ASN A 137 -8.13 -10.75 1.28
CA ASN A 137 -8.82 -11.98 0.88
C ASN A 137 -10.15 -11.74 0.16
N THR A 138 -10.52 -10.49 -0.16
CA THR A 138 -11.83 -10.21 -0.80
C THR A 138 -11.87 -10.65 -2.26
N TYR A 139 -10.78 -10.47 -3.01
CA TYR A 139 -10.71 -10.82 -4.43
C TYR A 139 -9.46 -11.66 -4.71
N THR A 140 -9.59 -12.64 -5.60
CA THR A 140 -8.47 -13.51 -6.01
C THR A 140 -7.96 -13.18 -7.41
N THR A 141 -8.72 -12.45 -8.21
CA THR A 141 -8.32 -12.09 -9.58
C THR A 141 -8.01 -10.61 -9.74
N LYS A 142 -7.03 -10.30 -10.62
CA LYS A 142 -6.70 -8.90 -10.98
C LYS A 142 -7.91 -8.15 -11.55
N GLY A 143 -8.74 -8.83 -12.36
CA GLY A 143 -9.90 -8.22 -13.01
C GLY A 143 -10.94 -7.69 -12.02
N GLU A 144 -11.24 -8.45 -10.97
CA GLU A 144 -12.16 -8.02 -9.90
C GLU A 144 -11.63 -6.81 -9.14
N ILE A 145 -10.33 -6.79 -8.84
CA ILE A 145 -9.68 -5.67 -8.17
C ILE A 145 -9.74 -4.42 -9.05
N LEU A 146 -9.35 -4.50 -10.32
CA LEU A 146 -9.40 -3.36 -11.25
C LEU A 146 -10.82 -2.83 -11.46
N ASN A 147 -11.80 -3.72 -11.60
CA ASN A 147 -13.21 -3.32 -11.74
C ASN A 147 -13.72 -2.61 -10.47
N THR A 148 -13.37 -3.12 -9.29
CA THR A 148 -13.75 -2.50 -8.02
C THR A 148 -13.06 -1.16 -7.82
N VAL A 149 -11.76 -1.06 -8.10
CA VAL A 149 -10.99 0.19 -8.02
C VAL A 149 -11.59 1.24 -8.95
N ARG A 150 -11.95 0.89 -10.19
CA ARG A 150 -12.60 1.80 -11.15
C ARG A 150 -13.90 2.39 -10.60
N GLY A 151 -14.66 1.60 -9.83
CA GLY A 151 -15.91 1.99 -9.19
C GLY A 151 -15.77 2.78 -7.89
N LEU A 152 -14.55 2.98 -7.36
CA LEU A 152 -14.36 3.70 -6.10
C LEU A 152 -14.89 5.13 -6.18
N ARG A 153 -15.64 5.50 -5.15
CA ARG A 153 -16.16 6.85 -4.94
C ARG A 153 -15.37 7.52 -3.82
N HIS A 154 -15.11 8.81 -3.98
CA HIS A 154 -14.46 9.62 -2.97
C HIS A 154 -15.27 9.59 -1.66
N LYS A 155 -14.61 9.26 -0.55
CA LYS A 155 -15.24 9.08 0.77
C LYS A 155 -15.81 10.37 1.36
N GLY A 156 -15.13 11.50 1.20
CA GLY A 156 -15.45 12.76 1.87
C GLY A 156 -15.12 12.79 3.37
N GLY A 157 -15.31 13.97 3.95
CA GLY A 157 -15.26 14.20 5.40
C GLY A 157 -13.97 14.87 5.90
N ARG A 158 -14.04 15.29 7.16
CA ARG A 158 -13.00 16.04 7.90
C ARG A 158 -13.11 15.75 9.42
N PRO A 159 -12.03 15.94 10.21
CA PRO A 159 -10.66 16.24 9.78
C PRO A 159 -9.97 15.01 9.17
N LEU A 160 -8.79 15.20 8.58
CA LEU A 160 -7.93 14.11 8.14
C LEU A 160 -7.20 13.49 9.34
N ASN A 161 -7.28 12.17 9.52
CA ASN A 161 -6.67 11.46 10.64
C ASN A 161 -5.82 10.27 10.16
N THR A 162 -4.61 10.58 9.68
CA THR A 162 -3.64 9.60 9.18
C THR A 162 -3.20 8.62 10.27
N GLY A 163 -3.07 9.07 11.52
CA GLY A 163 -2.68 8.22 12.64
C GLY A 163 -3.67 7.09 12.91
N ALA A 164 -4.97 7.40 12.97
CA ALA A 164 -6.03 6.39 13.13
C ALA A 164 -6.11 5.45 11.93
N ALA A 165 -5.89 5.97 10.73
CA ALA A 165 -5.88 5.18 9.51
C ALA A 165 -4.76 4.14 9.48
N LEU A 166 -3.54 4.52 9.86
CA LEU A 166 -2.40 3.60 9.99
C LEU A 166 -2.63 2.55 11.09
N GLN A 167 -3.25 2.94 12.20
CA GLN A 167 -3.63 2.00 13.25
C GLN A 167 -4.67 0.99 12.74
N TYR A 168 -5.69 1.44 12.02
CA TYR A 168 -6.69 0.55 11.45
C TYR A 168 -6.08 -0.46 10.47
N VAL A 169 -5.15 -0.03 9.61
CA VAL A 169 -4.43 -0.93 8.70
C VAL A 169 -3.69 -2.03 9.46
N ARG A 170 -2.98 -1.67 10.54
CA ARG A 170 -2.33 -2.64 11.43
C ARG A 170 -3.32 -3.63 12.02
N ASP A 171 -4.37 -3.11 12.67
CA ASP A 171 -5.22 -3.91 13.56
C ASP A 171 -6.33 -4.66 12.80
N ASN A 172 -6.65 -4.27 11.56
CA ASN A 172 -7.78 -4.83 10.79
C ASN A 172 -7.41 -5.34 9.40
N VAL A 173 -6.33 -4.87 8.77
CA VAL A 173 -5.98 -5.27 7.39
C VAL A 173 -4.83 -6.27 7.40
N PHE A 174 -3.76 -6.00 8.15
CA PHE A 174 -2.63 -6.92 8.33
C PHE A 174 -2.90 -8.01 9.38
N THR A 175 -4.08 -8.63 9.31
CA THR A 175 -4.52 -9.73 10.16
C THR A 175 -4.80 -10.98 9.33
N ALA A 176 -4.68 -12.16 9.94
CA ALA A 176 -4.97 -13.43 9.26
C ALA A 176 -6.43 -13.51 8.78
N SER A 177 -7.38 -13.00 9.59
CA SER A 177 -8.81 -12.96 9.24
C SER A 177 -9.11 -12.12 7.99
N SER A 178 -8.26 -11.13 7.71
CA SER A 178 -8.39 -10.23 6.56
C SER A 178 -7.52 -10.66 5.38
N GLY A 179 -6.88 -11.83 5.46
CA GLY A 179 -6.10 -12.43 4.39
C GLY A 179 -4.62 -12.11 4.40
N SER A 180 -4.08 -11.50 5.46
CA SER A 180 -2.64 -11.27 5.54
C SER A 180 -1.88 -12.54 5.85
N ARG A 181 -0.80 -12.76 5.10
CA ARG A 181 0.06 -13.95 5.20
C ARG A 181 1.32 -13.71 6.02
N ARG A 182 1.38 -12.59 6.75
CA ARG A 182 2.54 -12.23 7.58
C ARG A 182 2.92 -13.32 8.59
N LEU A 183 1.96 -14.09 9.07
CA LEU A 183 2.17 -15.19 10.02
C LEU A 183 2.29 -16.57 9.35
N GLU A 184 2.15 -16.68 8.02
CA GLU A 184 2.27 -17.96 7.29
C GLU A 184 3.73 -18.34 6.97
N SER A 185 4.70 -17.51 7.37
CA SER A 185 6.14 -17.77 7.19
C SER A 185 6.84 -18.13 8.51
N VAL A 186 6.09 -18.63 9.51
CA VAL A 186 6.62 -19.16 10.78
C VAL A 186 6.69 -20.68 10.71
#